data_AF-A0A0G2AL79-F1
#
_entry.id   AF-A0A0G2AL79-F1
#
_cell.length_a   1.000
_cell.length_b   1.000
_cell.length_c   1.000
_cell.angle_alpha   90.00
_cell.angle_beta   90.00
_cell.angle_gamma   90.00
#
_symmetry.space_group_name_H-M   'P 1'
#
loop_
_entity.id
_entity.type
_entity.pdbx_description
1 polymer ?
#
loop_
_entity_poly.entity_id
_entity_poly.type
_entity_poly.pdbx_seq_one_letter_code
_entity_poly.pdbx_strand_id
1 'polypeptide(L)'
;MTREDEMGDTMLNFYGGDDRVYNQSFFKQFPKDTARGYASEVTIVVKDIDELYQEVSEKLKKYIVREIAEKKDHGHVWRDFRMVDPFGFYLRFTEILDWGQK
;
A
#
# COMPACT_ATOMS: atom_id res chain seq x y z
N MET A 1 -13.15 16.23 7.59
CA MET A 1 -12.55 17.12 8.60
C MET A 1 -11.06 17.08 8.35
N THR A 2 -10.55 18.06 7.62
CA THR A 2 -9.11 18.22 7.35
C THR A 2 -8.45 18.62 8.67
N ARG A 3 -7.47 17.86 9.17
CA ARG A 3 -6.77 18.21 10.41
C ARG A 3 -5.70 19.26 10.08
N GLU A 4 -5.55 20.26 10.95
CA GLU A 4 -4.56 21.33 10.81
C GLU A 4 -3.32 21.14 11.72
N ASP A 5 -3.21 19.98 12.39
CA ASP A 5 -2.06 19.62 13.22
C ASP A 5 -0.96 18.89 12.42
N GLU A 6 0.16 18.52 13.07
CA GLU A 6 1.29 17.82 12.44
C GLU A 6 0.90 16.51 11.73
N MET A 7 -0.27 15.94 12.02
CA MET A 7 -0.76 14.74 11.33
C MET A 7 -1.48 15.04 10.01
N GLY A 8 -1.87 16.30 9.74
CA GLY A 8 -2.44 16.75 8.46
C GLY A 8 -3.53 15.82 7.87
N ASP A 9 -3.44 15.53 6.57
CA ASP A 9 -4.36 14.66 5.82
C ASP A 9 -4.05 13.16 5.94
N THR A 10 -3.34 12.73 6.99
CA THR A 10 -2.99 11.31 7.15
C THR A 10 -4.26 10.48 7.40
N MET A 11 -4.72 9.77 6.36
CA MET A 11 -5.94 8.93 6.41
C MET A 11 -5.68 7.51 6.90
N LEU A 12 -4.45 6.99 6.71
CA LEU A 12 -4.09 5.61 7.04
C LEU A 12 -2.65 5.55 7.56
N ASN A 13 -2.44 4.89 8.69
CA ASN A 13 -1.12 4.68 9.28
C ASN A 13 -0.82 3.19 9.44
N PHE A 14 0.43 2.81 9.11
CA PHE A 14 0.94 1.46 9.31
C PHE A 14 2.02 1.48 10.41
N TYR A 15 1.70 0.92 11.58
CA TYR A 15 2.64 0.82 12.70
C TYR A 15 3.22 -0.58 12.84
N GLY A 16 3.90 -1.05 11.79
CA GLY A 16 4.58 -2.36 11.81
C GLY A 16 5.94 -2.31 12.51
N GLY A 17 6.39 -3.46 13.03
CA GLY A 17 7.78 -3.66 13.49
C GLY A 17 8.12 -3.08 14.86
N ASP A 18 7.16 -2.47 15.54
CA ASP A 18 7.31 -1.95 16.90
C ASP A 18 6.85 -2.98 17.94
N ASP A 19 7.73 -3.36 18.85
CA ASP A 19 7.40 -4.29 19.94
C ASP A 19 6.29 -3.74 20.85
N ARG A 20 6.12 -2.41 20.95
CA ARG A 20 5.00 -1.79 21.69
C ARG A 20 3.66 -2.11 21.03
N VAL A 21 3.61 -2.18 19.69
CA VAL A 21 2.40 -2.57 18.94
C VAL A 21 2.12 -4.05 19.13
N TYR A 22 3.14 -4.91 18.99
CA TYR A 22 2.98 -6.34 19.23
C TYR A 22 2.48 -6.65 20.65
N ASN A 23 2.98 -5.93 21.65
CA ASN A 23 2.63 -6.17 23.05
C ASN A 23 1.22 -5.72 23.45
N GLN A 24 0.45 -5.08 22.56
CA GLN A 24 -0.97 -4.80 22.80
C GLN A 24 -1.75 -6.11 22.90
N SER A 25 -2.79 -6.13 23.74
CA SER A 25 -3.58 -7.34 24.04
C SER A 25 -4.11 -8.04 22.79
N PHE A 26 -4.54 -7.27 21.79
CA PHE A 26 -5.04 -7.82 20.54
C PHE A 26 -3.96 -8.46 19.67
N PHE A 27 -2.76 -7.87 19.55
CA PHE A 27 -1.73 -8.40 18.65
C PHE A 27 -0.92 -9.53 19.27
N LYS A 28 -0.71 -9.50 20.59
CA LYS A 28 0.13 -10.48 21.31
C LYS A 28 -0.41 -11.91 21.29
N GLN A 29 -1.69 -12.09 20.94
CA GLN A 29 -2.30 -13.42 20.82
C GLN A 29 -1.85 -14.18 19.56
N PHE A 30 -1.23 -13.49 18.59
CA PHE A 30 -0.75 -14.08 17.33
C PHE A 30 0.77 -14.28 17.35
N PRO A 31 1.31 -15.33 16.71
CA PRO A 31 2.76 -15.49 16.53
C PRO A 31 3.39 -14.26 15.84
N LYS A 32 4.59 -13.84 16.29
CA LYS A 32 5.28 -12.64 15.78
C LYS A 32 5.56 -12.67 14.28
N ASP A 33 5.73 -13.87 13.72
CA ASP A 33 6.04 -14.16 12.32
C ASP A 33 4.80 -14.34 11.44
N THR A 34 3.60 -14.20 12.00
CA THR A 34 2.35 -14.22 11.23
C THR A 34 2.35 -13.11 10.17
N ALA A 35 2.16 -13.47 8.90
CA ALA A 35 1.98 -12.51 7.82
C ALA A 35 0.71 -11.68 8.07
N ARG A 36 0.87 -10.37 8.24
CA ARG A 36 -0.21 -9.50 8.75
C ARG A 36 -1.23 -9.12 7.68
N GLY A 37 -0.81 -9.09 6.41
CA GLY A 37 -1.67 -8.73 5.29
C GLY A 37 -2.29 -9.90 4.55
N TYR A 38 -2.34 -11.09 5.15
CA TYR A 38 -2.95 -12.26 4.50
C TYR A 38 -4.38 -11.96 4.03
N ALA A 39 -4.67 -12.31 2.78
CA ALA A 39 -5.96 -12.07 2.10
C ALA A 39 -6.40 -10.59 2.00
N SER A 40 -5.51 -9.63 2.24
CA SER A 40 -5.79 -8.20 2.14
C SER A 40 -4.94 -7.56 1.04
N GLU A 41 -5.58 -6.85 0.10
CA GLU A 41 -4.93 -5.96 -0.86
C GLU A 41 -5.23 -4.51 -0.47
N VAL A 42 -4.19 -3.69 -0.30
CA VAL A 42 -4.33 -2.24 -0.11
C VAL A 42 -4.08 -1.56 -1.45
N THR A 43 -5.12 -0.95 -2.01
CA THR A 43 -5.00 -0.17 -3.25
C THR A 43 -4.83 1.31 -2.92
N ILE A 44 -3.72 1.88 -3.40
CA ILE A 44 -3.35 3.27 -3.25
C ILE A 44 -3.39 3.90 -4.63
N VAL A 45 -4.33 4.82 -4.81
CA VAL A 45 -4.45 5.58 -6.05
C VAL A 45 -3.41 6.70 -6.02
N VAL A 46 -2.66 6.85 -7.10
CA VAL A 46 -1.57 7.82 -7.21
C VAL A 46 -1.79 8.75 -8.39
N LYS A 47 -1.41 10.01 -8.21
CA LYS A 47 -1.56 11.05 -9.23
C LYS A 47 -0.60 10.82 -10.41
N ASP A 48 0.65 10.51 -10.09
CA ASP A 48 1.70 10.21 -11.07
C ASP A 48 2.35 8.87 -10.68
N ILE A 49 2.06 7.83 -11.46
CA ILE A 49 2.58 6.49 -11.18
C ILE A 49 4.03 6.34 -11.61
N ASP A 50 4.49 7.09 -12.61
CA ASP A 50 5.83 6.98 -13.15
C ASP A 50 6.84 7.62 -12.18
N GLU A 51 6.51 8.80 -11.66
CA GLU A 51 7.30 9.48 -10.63
C GLU A 51 7.48 8.58 -9.39
N LEU A 52 6.37 8.06 -8.85
CA LEU A 52 6.42 7.18 -7.69
C LEU A 52 7.20 5.89 -8.00
N TYR A 53 6.97 5.28 -9.16
CA TYR A 53 7.63 4.04 -9.53
C TYR A 53 9.14 4.22 -9.63
N GLN A 54 9.60 5.32 -10.21
CA GLN A 54 11.02 5.65 -10.30
C GLN A 54 11.63 5.70 -8.90
N GLU A 55 11.07 6.49 -7.99
CA GLU A 55 11.58 6.64 -6.62
C GLU A 55 11.62 5.31 -5.85
N VAL A 56 10.55 4.52 -5.97
CA VAL A 56 10.43 3.22 -5.32
C VAL A 56 11.41 2.21 -5.91
N SER A 57 11.61 2.21 -7.23
CA SER A 57 12.53 1.29 -7.90
C SER A 57 13.99 1.56 -7.54
N GLU A 58 14.34 2.80 -7.21
CA GLU A 58 15.68 3.18 -6.77
C GLU A 58 15.96 2.73 -5.32
N LYS A 59 14.98 2.89 -4.41
CA LYS A 59 15.19 2.71 -2.96
C LYS A 59 14.68 1.37 -2.42
N LEU A 60 13.63 0.82 -3.02
CA LEU A 60 12.79 -0.25 -2.46
C LEU A 60 12.56 -1.40 -3.44
N LYS A 61 13.39 -1.54 -4.49
CA LYS A 61 13.27 -2.56 -5.54
C LYS A 61 12.96 -3.97 -5.05
N LYS A 62 13.61 -4.40 -3.97
CA LYS A 62 13.43 -5.75 -3.39
C LYS A 62 12.01 -6.04 -2.89
N TYR A 63 11.20 -5.00 -2.67
CA TYR A 63 9.81 -5.12 -2.23
C TYR A 63 8.82 -5.07 -3.41
N ILE A 64 9.28 -4.76 -4.62
CA ILE A 64 8.47 -4.83 -5.84
C ILE A 64 8.31 -6.31 -6.21
N VAL A 65 7.08 -6.80 -6.15
CA VAL A 65 6.73 -8.19 -6.53
C VAL A 65 6.11 -8.26 -7.92
N ARG A 66 5.71 -7.11 -8.47
CA ARG A 66 5.24 -6.96 -9.84
C ARG A 66 5.64 -5.57 -10.34
N GLU A 67 6.46 -5.55 -11.38
CA GLU A 67 6.85 -4.32 -12.07
C GLU A 67 5.62 -3.61 -12.66
N ILE A 68 5.76 -2.32 -12.94
CA ILE A 68 4.71 -1.51 -13.56
C ILE A 68 4.25 -2.14 -14.89
N ALA A 69 2.94 -2.28 -15.04
CA ALA A 69 2.34 -2.89 -16.22
C ALA A 69 0.99 -2.26 -16.55
N GLU A 70 0.69 -2.19 -17.85
CA GLU A 70 -0.63 -1.83 -18.36
C GLU A 70 -1.64 -2.96 -18.09
N LYS A 71 -2.86 -2.55 -17.75
CA LYS A 71 -4.02 -3.38 -17.45
C LYS A 71 -5.20 -2.91 -18.25
N LYS A 72 -6.03 -3.86 -18.68
CA LYS A 72 -7.25 -3.61 -19.42
C LYS A 72 -8.36 -4.46 -18.86
N ASP A 73 -9.47 -3.81 -18.52
CA ASP A 73 -10.69 -4.49 -18.10
C ASP A 73 -11.90 -3.58 -18.28
N HIS A 74 -13.06 -4.13 -18.61
CA HIS A 74 -14.33 -3.39 -18.77
C HIS A 74 -14.23 -2.11 -19.62
N GLY A 75 -13.35 -2.08 -20.63
CA GLY A 75 -13.13 -0.90 -21.49
C GLY A 75 -12.21 0.17 -20.90
N HIS A 76 -11.72 -0.02 -19.67
CA HIS A 76 -10.76 0.85 -19.02
C HIS A 76 -9.33 0.33 -19.24
N VAL A 77 -8.39 1.28 -19.33
CA VAL A 77 -6.96 1.00 -19.40
C VAL A 77 -6.28 1.80 -18.29
N TRP A 78 -5.42 1.15 -17.52
CA TRP A 78 -4.65 1.80 -16.46
C TRP A 78 -3.32 1.07 -16.24
N ARG A 79 -2.40 1.70 -15.52
CA ARG A 79 -1.17 1.08 -15.07
C ARG A 79 -1.20 0.85 -13.57
N ASP A 80 -0.63 -0.28 -13.16
CA ASP A 80 -0.34 -0.54 -11.75
C ASP A 80 0.99 -1.28 -11.58
N PHE A 81 1.56 -1.16 -10.38
CA PHE A 81 2.66 -2.00 -9.90
C PHE A 81 2.33 -2.50 -8.49
N ARG A 82 2.99 -3.58 -8.07
CA ARG A 82 2.65 -4.28 -6.82
C ARG A 82 3.87 -4.45 -5.94
N MET A 83 3.68 -4.25 -4.64
CA MET A 83 4.70 -4.44 -3.63
C MET A 83 4.20 -5.34 -2.50
N VAL A 84 5.15 -5.96 -1.81
CA VAL A 84 4.91 -6.56 -0.50
C VAL A 84 5.79 -5.83 0.51
N ASP A 85 5.16 -5.26 1.53
CA ASP A 85 5.89 -4.58 2.59
C ASP A 85 6.62 -5.60 3.51
N PRO A 86 7.54 -5.15 4.38
CA PRO A 86 8.26 -6.04 5.30
C PRO A 86 7.38 -6.83 6.27
N PHE A 87 6.10 -6.47 6.41
CA PHE A 87 5.15 -7.08 7.34
C PHE A 87 4.13 -8.00 6.66
N GLY A 88 4.22 -8.15 5.33
CA GLY A 88 3.41 -9.04 4.52
C GLY A 88 2.13 -8.43 3.96
N PHE A 89 2.00 -7.10 3.93
CA PHE A 89 0.88 -6.43 3.25
C PHE A 89 1.11 -6.36 1.74
N TYR A 90 0.11 -6.80 0.98
CA TYR A 90 0.09 -6.67 -0.47
C TYR A 90 -0.41 -5.29 -0.86
N LEU A 91 0.46 -4.49 -1.46
CA LEU A 91 0.19 -3.12 -1.86
C LEU A 91 0.06 -3.04 -3.39
N ARG A 92 -0.99 -2.35 -3.84
CA ARG A 92 -1.19 -1.95 -5.23
C ARG A 92 -1.10 -0.45 -5.33
N PHE A 93 -0.20 0.04 -6.18
CA PHE A 93 -0.20 1.43 -6.60
C PHE A 93 -0.78 1.49 -8.00
N THR A 94 -1.82 2.30 -8.20
CA THR A 94 -2.57 2.35 -9.45
C THR A 94 -2.86 3.79 -9.83
N GLU A 95 -2.90 4.06 -11.13
CA GLU A 95 -3.38 5.35 -11.65
C GLU A 95 -4.82 5.63 -11.21
N ILE A 96 -5.21 6.91 -11.21
CA ILE A 96 -6.60 7.32 -10.99
C ILE A 96 -7.47 6.71 -12.08
N LEU A 97 -8.33 5.78 -11.66
CA LEU A 97 -9.36 5.18 -12.48
C LEU A 97 -10.70 5.79 -12.11
N ASP A 98 -11.34 6.43 -13.08
CA ASP A 98 -12.75 6.78 -12.97
C ASP A 98 -13.59 5.51 -13.20
N TRP A 99 -14.01 4.90 -12.10
CA TRP A 99 -14.92 3.75 -12.10
C TRP A 99 -16.40 4.16 -12.25
N GLY A 100 -16.69 5.43 -12.56
CA GLY A 100 -18.05 5.98 -12.56
C GLY A 100 -18.54 6.39 -11.17
N GLN A 101 -17.61 6.69 -10.26
CA GLN A 101 -17.92 7.11 -8.89
C GLN A 101 -18.39 8.58 -8.92
N LYS A 102 -19.55 8.88 -8.34
CA LYS A 102 -20.09 10.24 -8.19
C LYS A 102 -19.90 10.77 -6.79
#